data_AF-A0A7C7EFC3-F1
#
_entry.id   AF-A0A7C7EFC3-F1
#
_cell.length_a   1.000
_cell.length_b   1.000
_cell.length_c   1.000
_cell.angle_alpha   90.00
_cell.angle_beta   90.00
_cell.angle_gamma   90.00
#
_symmetry.space_group_name_H-M   'P 1'
#
loop_
_entity.id
_entity.type
_entity.pdbx_description
1 polymer ?
#
loop_
_entity_poly.entity_id
_entity_poly.type
_entity_poly.pdbx_seq_one_letter_code
_entity_poly.pdbx_strand_id
1 'polypeptide(L)'
;MASKRNITKAKRAIREYLLQNKDTKYFMLFTLSSVADNAVGKELFTSLYDYEDLVPGRVTWIDAEELDEKTLARGLGGRFLAVENPYYVNK
;
A
#
# COMPACT_ATOMS: atom_id res chain seq x y z
N MET A 1 -8.20 -16.98 -9.05
CA MET A 1 -8.74 -15.61 -9.20
C MET A 1 -9.53 -15.23 -7.96
N ALA A 2 -9.24 -14.09 -7.35
CA ALA A 2 -9.98 -13.58 -6.20
C ALA A 2 -11.43 -13.26 -6.55
N SER A 3 -12.37 -13.49 -5.63
CA SER A 3 -13.79 -13.19 -5.87
C SER A 3 -14.02 -11.68 -5.96
N LYS A 4 -14.98 -11.23 -6.79
CA LYS A 4 -15.34 -9.81 -6.92
C LYS A 4 -15.65 -9.16 -5.57
N ARG A 5 -16.31 -9.90 -4.66
CA ARG A 5 -16.60 -9.45 -3.28
C ARG A 5 -15.33 -9.19 -2.48
N ASN A 6 -14.33 -10.08 -2.59
CA ASN A 6 -13.07 -9.93 -1.87
C ASN A 6 -12.25 -8.76 -2.42
N ILE A 7 -12.22 -8.58 -3.74
CA ILE A 7 -11.58 -7.42 -4.39
C ILE A 7 -12.20 -6.11 -3.88
N THR A 8 -13.53 -6.00 -3.85
CA THR A 8 -14.21 -4.81 -3.32
C THR A 8 -13.87 -4.57 -1.84
N LYS A 9 -13.84 -5.63 -1.02
CA LYS A 9 -13.48 -5.54 0.41
C LYS A 9 -12.05 -5.04 0.60
N ALA A 10 -11.10 -5.58 -0.17
CA ALA A 10 -9.69 -5.17 -0.14
C ALA A 10 -9.49 -3.73 -0.58
N LYS A 11 -10.07 -3.31 -1.71
CA LYS A 11 -10.03 -1.91 -2.18
C LYS A 11 -10.55 -0.94 -1.13
N ARG A 12 -11.65 -1.31 -0.46
CA ARG A 12 -12.22 -0.51 0.63
C ARG A 12 -11.26 -0.40 1.82
N ALA A 13 -10.68 -1.51 2.27
CA ALA A 13 -9.75 -1.52 3.40
C ALA A 13 -8.48 -0.70 3.12
N ILE A 14 -7.89 -0.84 1.93
CA ILE A 14 -6.75 -0.02 1.50
C ILE A 14 -7.12 1.46 1.55
N ARG A 15 -8.28 1.83 0.98
CA ARG A 15 -8.73 3.23 0.97
C ARG A 15 -8.92 3.79 2.38
N GLU A 16 -9.56 3.03 3.28
CA GLU A 16 -9.76 3.43 4.67
C GLU A 16 -8.42 3.61 5.39
N TYR A 17 -7.46 2.70 5.17
CA TYR A 17 -6.11 2.80 5.73
C TYR A 17 -5.36 4.05 5.25
N LEU A 18 -5.39 4.35 3.94
CA LEU A 18 -4.75 5.56 3.39
C LEU A 18 -5.40 6.85 3.90
N LEU A 19 -6.72 6.85 4.12
CA LEU A 19 -7.45 7.98 4.69
C LEU A 19 -7.19 8.19 6.18
N GLN A 20 -6.83 7.14 6.92
CA GLN A 20 -6.44 7.25 8.33
C GLN A 20 -5.03 7.80 8.50
N ASN A 21 -4.15 7.57 7.51
CA ASN A 21 -2.73 7.94 7.55
C ASN A 21 -2.40 9.00 6.47
N LYS A 22 -3.17 10.10 6.44
CA LYS A 22 -3.01 11.20 5.47
C LYS A 22 -1.73 12.02 5.67
N ASP A 23 -1.07 11.85 6.79
CA ASP A 23 0.24 12.43 7.13
C ASP A 23 1.42 11.64 6.52
N THR A 24 1.16 10.48 5.90
CA THR A 24 2.18 9.68 5.23
C THR A 24 2.02 9.76 3.71
N LYS A 25 3.09 10.18 3.02
CA LYS A 25 3.09 10.37 1.56
C LYS A 25 3.21 9.07 0.78
N TYR A 26 4.10 8.18 1.19
CA TYR A 26 4.38 6.93 0.49
C TYR A 26 4.18 5.72 1.40
N PHE A 27 3.47 4.72 0.89
CA PHE A 27 3.35 3.42 1.53
C PHE A 27 3.98 2.35 0.64
N MET A 28 4.80 1.47 1.20
CA MET A 28 5.25 0.30 0.45
C MET A 28 4.05 -0.51 -0.05
N LEU A 29 4.11 -0.97 -1.30
CA LEU A 29 3.05 -1.81 -1.87
C LEU A 29 2.83 -3.06 -1.02
N PHE A 30 3.90 -3.59 -0.43
CA PHE A 30 3.85 -4.69 0.53
C PHE A 30 2.93 -4.39 1.74
N THR A 31 3.03 -3.20 2.32
CA THR A 31 2.15 -2.78 3.43
C THR A 31 0.69 -2.81 3.01
N LEU A 32 0.37 -2.29 1.82
CA LEU A 32 -1.00 -2.26 1.33
C LEU A 32 -1.51 -3.66 0.94
N SER A 33 -0.64 -4.55 0.46
CA SER A 33 -0.98 -5.96 0.22
C SER A 33 -1.38 -6.67 1.51
N SER A 34 -0.64 -6.43 2.60
CA SER A 34 -0.96 -6.98 3.92
C SER A 34 -2.29 -6.45 4.45
N VAL A 35 -2.60 -5.15 4.23
CA VAL A 35 -3.91 -4.57 4.59
C VAL A 35 -5.04 -5.25 3.81
N ALA A 36 -4.86 -5.47 2.51
CA ALA A 36 -5.85 -6.14 1.66
C ALA A 36 -6.10 -7.59 2.12
N ASP A 37 -5.03 -8.35 2.37
CA ASP A 37 -5.12 -9.76 2.77
C ASP A 37 -5.75 -9.91 4.15
N ASN A 38 -5.36 -9.07 5.11
CA ASN A 38 -5.95 -9.05 6.45
C ASN A 38 -7.45 -8.72 6.40
N ALA A 39 -7.85 -7.78 5.53
CA ALA A 39 -9.27 -7.46 5.37
C ALA A 39 -10.07 -8.65 4.83
N VAL A 40 -9.48 -9.50 4.00
CA VAL A 40 -10.15 -10.67 3.43
C VAL A 40 -10.00 -11.93 4.30
N GLY A 41 -8.98 -11.97 5.15
CA GLY A 41 -8.62 -13.10 6.02
C GLY A 41 -7.78 -14.17 5.31
N LYS A 42 -7.19 -13.84 4.16
CA LYS A 42 -6.30 -14.71 3.38
C LYS A 42 -5.56 -13.91 2.31
N GLU A 43 -4.50 -14.49 1.79
CA GLU A 43 -3.78 -14.02 0.60
C GLU A 43 -4.72 -13.94 -0.62
N LEU A 44 -4.72 -12.80 -1.31
CA LEU A 44 -5.52 -12.54 -2.50
C LEU A 44 -4.81 -12.90 -3.79
N PHE A 45 -3.52 -12.60 -3.87
CA PHE A 45 -2.68 -12.83 -5.03
C PHE A 45 -1.31 -13.35 -4.59
N THR A 46 -0.73 -14.22 -5.41
CA THR A 46 0.60 -14.79 -5.16
C THR A 46 1.73 -13.82 -5.50
N SER A 47 1.45 -12.83 -6.36
CA SER A 47 2.42 -11.82 -6.78
C SER A 47 2.08 -10.49 -6.14
N LEU A 48 3.10 -9.82 -5.60
CA LEU A 48 2.93 -8.47 -5.06
C LEU A 48 2.46 -7.47 -6.12
N TYR A 49 2.90 -7.64 -7.37
CA TYR A 49 2.54 -6.77 -8.49
C TYR A 49 1.04 -6.83 -8.84
N ASP A 50 0.35 -7.93 -8.53
CA ASP A 50 -1.09 -8.04 -8.78
C ASP A 50 -1.92 -7.12 -7.85
N TYR A 51 -1.33 -6.65 -6.73
CA TYR A 51 -1.97 -5.71 -5.82
C TYR A 51 -1.99 -4.27 -6.36
N GLU A 52 -1.24 -3.97 -7.42
CA GLU A 52 -1.24 -2.64 -8.06
C GLU A 52 -2.66 -2.24 -8.53
N ASP A 53 -3.45 -3.21 -8.99
CA ASP A 53 -4.84 -3.01 -9.41
C ASP A 53 -5.81 -2.66 -8.26
N LEU A 54 -5.36 -2.82 -7.01
CA LEU A 54 -6.15 -2.56 -5.81
C LEU A 54 -5.98 -1.15 -5.25
N VAL A 55 -4.85 -0.51 -5.53
CA VAL A 55 -4.46 0.72 -4.84
C VAL A 55 -4.93 1.98 -5.58
N PRO A 56 -5.45 3.02 -4.89
CA PRO A 56 -6.00 4.21 -5.54
C PRO A 56 -4.95 5.29 -5.88
N GLY A 57 -3.67 4.95 -5.95
CA GLY A 57 -2.56 5.89 -6.12
C GLY A 57 -1.53 5.40 -7.14
N ARG A 58 -0.55 6.25 -7.47
CA ARG A 58 0.52 5.88 -8.40
C ARG A 58 1.49 4.91 -7.73
N VAL A 59 1.73 3.78 -8.37
CA VAL A 59 2.79 2.84 -7.99
C VAL A 59 4.11 3.33 -8.60
N THR A 60 5.16 3.44 -7.78
CA THR A 60 6.48 3.91 -8.21
C THR A 60 7.60 3.31 -7.36
N TRP A 61 8.80 3.22 -7.94
CA TRP A 61 10.01 2.93 -7.18
C TRP A 61 10.56 4.22 -6.59
N ILE A 62 10.58 4.30 -5.26
CA ILE A 62 11.15 5.43 -4.52
C ILE A 62 12.40 4.99 -3.79
N ASP A 63 13.27 5.95 -3.48
CA ASP A 63 14.44 5.69 -2.64
C ASP A 63 14.00 5.48 -1.18
N ALA A 64 14.78 4.70 -0.43
CA ALA A 64 14.48 4.35 0.96
C ALA A 64 14.27 5.60 1.83
N GLU A 65 15.03 6.66 1.56
CA GLU A 65 15.03 7.93 2.28
C GLU A 65 13.71 8.69 2.16
N GLU A 66 12.92 8.43 1.11
CA GLU A 66 11.60 9.01 0.89
C GLU A 66 10.48 8.31 1.68
N LEU A 67 10.74 7.14 2.27
CA LEU A 67 9.79 6.46 3.14
C LEU A 67 9.56 7.24 4.44
N ASP A 68 8.38 7.08 5.03
CA ASP A 68 8.09 7.65 6.34
C ASP A 68 9.11 7.20 7.38
N GLU A 69 9.42 8.08 8.34
CA GLU A 69 10.47 7.85 9.34
C GLU A 69 10.24 6.60 10.19
N LYS A 70 8.97 6.19 10.35
CA LYS A 70 8.59 5.00 11.12
C LYS A 70 8.79 3.71 10.32
N THR A 71 9.07 3.81 9.02
CA THR A 71 9.26 2.65 8.15
C THR A 71 10.67 2.08 8.33
N LEU A 72 10.77 0.89 8.92
CA LEU A 72 12.06 0.20 9.17
C LEU A 72 12.96 0.10 7.92
N ALA A 73 12.35 -0.04 6.74
CA ALA A 73 13.07 -0.16 5.48
C ALA A 73 13.83 1.11 5.08
N ARG A 74 13.47 2.28 5.61
CA ARG A 74 14.15 3.56 5.34
C ARG A 74 15.66 3.49 5.62
N GLY A 75 16.04 2.81 6.69
CA GLY A 75 17.45 2.68 7.12
C GLY A 75 18.26 1.63 6.36
N LEU A 76 17.65 0.85 5.47
CA LEU A 76 18.31 -0.24 4.75
C LEU A 76 18.94 0.22 3.43
N GLY A 77 18.60 1.43 2.96
CA GLY A 77 18.98 1.92 1.63
C GLY A 77 18.24 1.19 0.49
N GLY A 78 18.57 1.56 -0.75
CA GLY A 78 17.98 0.97 -1.94
C GLY A 78 16.65 1.60 -2.36
N ARG A 79 15.91 0.89 -3.23
CA ARG A 79 14.64 1.37 -3.79
C ARG A 79 13.51 0.41 -3.45
N PHE A 80 12.35 0.96 -3.12
CA PHE A 80 11.17 0.20 -2.73
C PHE A 80 9.99 0.52 -3.63
N LEU A 81 9.24 -0.52 -3.97
CA LEU A 81 7.98 -0.37 -4.70
C LEU A 81 6.93 0.18 -3.74
N ALA A 82 6.51 1.41 -3.98
CA ALA A 82 5.62 2.15 -3.12
C ALA A 82 4.43 2.72 -3.90
N VAL A 83 3.42 3.10 -3.14
CA VAL A 83 2.20 3.74 -3.62
C VAL A 83 2.15 5.13 -3.01
N GLU A 84 2.03 6.13 -3.88
CA GLU A 84 1.77 7.50 -3.48
C GLU A 84 0.34 7.60 -2.92
N ASN A 85 0.22 8.07 -1.67
CA ASN A 85 -1.06 8.26 -1.03
C ASN A 85 -1.81 9.44 -1.69
N PRO A 86 -2.91 9.20 -2.42
CA PRO A 86 -3.65 10.28 -3.10
C PRO A 86 -4.35 11.22 -2.12
N TYR A 87 -4.41 10.86 -0.84
CA TYR A 87 -5.02 11.64 0.23
C TYR A 87 -4.00 12.33 1.12
N TYR A 88 -2.71 12.31 0.74
CA TYR A 88 -1.66 12.96 1.50
C TYR A 88 -1.96 14.46 1.66
N VAL A 89 -1.88 14.95 2.90
CA VAL A 89 -1.99 16.36 3.23
C VAL A 89 -0.75 16.73 4.02
N ASN A 90 0.12 17.54 3.40
CA ASN A 90 1.28 18.10 4.08
C ASN A 90 0.76 19.06 5.17
N LYS A 91 0.98 18.72 6.43
CA LYS A 91 0.64 19.59 7.57
C LYS A 91 1.78 20.53 7.90
#